data_AF-A0A7S1G4G4-F1
#
_entry.id   AF-A0A7S1G4G4-F1
#
_cell.length_a   1.000
_cell.length_b   1.000
_cell.length_c   1.000
_cell.angle_alpha   90.00
_cell.angle_beta   90.00
_cell.angle_gamma   90.00
#
_symmetry.space_group_name_H-M   'P 1'
#
loop_
_entity.id
_entity.type
_entity.pdbx_description
1 polymer ?
#
loop_
_entity_poly.entity_id
_entity_poly.type
_entity_poly.pdbx_seq_one_letter_code
_entity_poly.pdbx_strand_id
1 'polypeptide(L)'
;ANQTFSKNIGLMSLAPAHGTTVKEFTVTRWLKDGELIHLNDAAPSAATALQVLHTPGHTLDSISLYDREDKRLFVGDMLYPWTAISLSAVGSSLPAYVASLRRLQDFIA
;
A
#
# COMPACT_ATOMS: atom_id res chain seq x y z
N ALA A 1 11.92 12.51 -3.67
CA ALA A 1 12.27 11.94 -2.35
C ALA A 1 13.11 10.68 -2.59
N ASN A 2 14.08 10.38 -1.72
CA ASN A 2 14.83 9.12 -1.78
C ASN A 2 13.87 7.96 -1.52
N GLN A 3 13.43 7.31 -2.59
CA GLN A 3 12.55 6.14 -2.54
C GLN A 3 13.19 5.09 -1.63
N THR A 4 12.52 4.78 -0.53
CA THR A 4 12.99 3.84 0.48
C THR A 4 11.91 2.76 0.60
N PHE A 5 12.28 1.55 0.20
CA PHE A 5 11.47 0.34 0.36
C PHE A 5 11.97 -0.40 1.60
N SER A 6 11.07 -1.12 2.26
CA SER A 6 11.29 -1.92 3.48
C SER A 6 12.44 -2.94 3.38
N LYS A 7 13.06 -3.14 2.21
CA LYS A 7 14.08 -4.16 1.90
C LYS A 7 13.52 -5.58 2.09
N ASN A 8 14.34 -6.58 1.81
CA ASN A 8 14.03 -8.00 2.06
C ASN A 8 14.11 -8.35 3.57
N ILE A 9 13.61 -7.47 4.45
CA ILE A 9 13.63 -7.68 5.91
C ILE A 9 12.58 -8.73 6.27
N GLY A 10 13.04 -9.94 6.61
CA GLY A 10 12.15 -11.05 6.95
C GLY A 10 11.17 -10.76 8.10
N LEU A 11 11.54 -9.89 9.04
CA LEU A 11 10.69 -9.48 10.17
C LEU A 11 9.41 -8.73 9.74
N MET A 12 9.41 -8.09 8.57
CA MET A 12 8.25 -7.37 8.02
C MET A 12 7.30 -8.27 7.25
N SER A 13 7.51 -9.58 7.31
CA SER A 13 6.66 -10.58 6.65
C SER A 13 6.10 -11.56 7.66
N LEU A 14 4.98 -12.20 7.30
CA LEU A 14 4.45 -13.35 8.03
C LEU A 14 5.13 -14.68 7.65
N ALA A 15 6.19 -14.65 6.84
CA ALA A 15 6.90 -15.86 6.41
C ALA A 15 7.41 -16.71 7.59
N PRO A 16 8.05 -16.16 8.64
CA PRO A 16 8.52 -16.97 9.76
C PRO A 16 7.40 -17.67 10.53
N ALA A 17 6.22 -17.06 10.62
CA ALA A 17 5.05 -17.66 11.27
C ALA A 17 4.55 -18.93 10.54
N HIS A 18 4.93 -19.10 9.28
CA HIS A 18 4.62 -20.27 8.45
C HIS A 18 5.85 -21.18 8.21
N GLY A 19 6.94 -20.99 8.98
CA GLY A 19 8.15 -21.79 8.83
C GLY A 19 8.91 -21.53 7.53
N THR A 20 8.73 -20.37 6.90
CA THR A 20 9.39 -19.99 5.65
C THR A 20 10.13 -18.65 5.78
N THR A 21 10.88 -18.28 4.74
CA THR A 21 11.62 -17.02 4.67
C THR A 21 11.18 -16.20 3.46
N VAL A 22 11.37 -14.88 3.54
CA VAL A 22 11.14 -14.00 2.39
C VAL A 22 12.17 -14.32 1.32
N LYS A 23 11.71 -14.64 0.12
CA LYS A 23 12.58 -14.67 -1.05
C LYS A 23 12.95 -13.23 -1.43
N GLU A 24 14.24 -12.97 -1.59
CA GLU A 24 14.71 -11.65 -1.96
C GLU A 24 14.16 -11.21 -3.33
N PHE A 25 13.78 -9.94 -3.41
CA PHE A 25 13.39 -9.29 -4.66
C PHE A 25 14.03 -7.91 -4.78
N THR A 26 14.00 -7.37 -5.99
CA THR A 26 14.41 -5.99 -6.29
C THR A 26 13.23 -5.21 -6.85
N VAL A 27 13.17 -3.93 -6.53
CA VAL A 27 12.13 -3.05 -7.08
C VAL A 27 12.44 -2.79 -8.55
N THR A 28 11.57 -3.24 -9.45
CA THR A 28 11.71 -3.07 -10.90
C THR A 28 11.06 -1.77 -11.40
N ARG A 29 10.03 -1.29 -10.70
CA ARG A 29 9.33 -0.04 -11.00
C ARG A 29 8.82 0.59 -9.72
N TRP A 30 9.00 1.90 -9.61
CA TRP A 30 8.43 2.71 -8.56
C TRP A 30 7.15 3.37 -9.04
N LEU A 31 6.11 3.25 -8.23
CA LEU A 31 4.84 3.95 -8.44
C LEU A 31 4.88 5.31 -7.77
N LYS A 32 4.22 6.29 -8.39
CA LYS A 32 4.01 7.63 -7.84
C LYS A 32 2.61 7.74 -7.26
N ASP A 33 2.48 8.61 -6.27
CA ASP A 33 1.18 9.01 -5.77
C ASP A 33 0.34 9.64 -6.90
N GLY A 34 -0.92 9.22 -7.01
CA GLY A 34 -1.85 9.61 -8.07
C GLY A 34 -1.63 8.94 -9.43
N GLU A 35 -0.60 8.11 -9.58
CA GLU A 35 -0.34 7.39 -10.84
C GLU A 35 -1.47 6.41 -11.17
N LEU A 36 -1.78 6.26 -12.46
CA LEU A 36 -2.74 5.27 -12.95
C LEU A 36 -2.01 4.01 -13.42
N ILE A 37 -2.37 2.87 -12.85
CA ILE A 37 -1.97 1.55 -13.32
C ILE A 37 -3.06 1.06 -14.26
N HIS A 38 -2.80 1.10 -15.56
CA HIS A 38 -3.74 0.58 -16.56
C HIS A 38 -3.77 -0.95 -16.50
N LEU A 39 -4.98 -1.51 -16.52
CA LEU A 39 -5.23 -2.95 -16.48
C LEU A 39 -5.37 -3.56 -17.87
N ASN A 40 -5.41 -2.72 -18.92
CA ASN A 40 -5.42 -3.12 -20.31
C ASN A 40 -4.37 -2.32 -21.08
N ASP A 41 -3.24 -2.96 -21.37
CA ASP A 41 -2.12 -2.34 -22.09
C ASP A 41 -2.48 -2.00 -23.56
N ALA A 42 -3.38 -2.77 -24.17
CA ALA A 42 -3.78 -2.57 -25.56
C ALA A 42 -4.76 -1.40 -25.74
N ALA A 43 -5.53 -1.07 -24.69
CA ALA A 43 -6.44 0.08 -24.68
C ALA A 43 -6.42 0.77 -23.29
N PRO A 44 -5.36 1.54 -22.98
CA PRO A 44 -5.25 2.24 -21.71
C PRO A 44 -6.36 3.28 -21.56
N SER A 45 -7.11 3.20 -20.47
CA SER A 45 -8.11 4.20 -20.12
C SER A 45 -8.16 4.40 -18.62
N ALA A 46 -8.73 5.54 -18.18
CA ALA A 46 -8.98 5.78 -16.76
C ALA A 46 -10.10 4.88 -16.19
N ALA A 47 -11.01 4.40 -17.04
CA ALA A 47 -12.08 3.47 -16.65
C ALA A 47 -11.55 2.05 -16.40
N THR A 48 -10.37 1.73 -16.93
CA THR A 48 -9.70 0.43 -16.78
C THR A 48 -8.36 0.59 -16.07
N ALA A 49 -8.30 1.46 -15.06
CA ALA A 49 -7.08 1.72 -14.31
C ALA A 49 -7.31 1.80 -12.79
N LEU A 50 -6.26 1.46 -12.04
CA LEU A 50 -6.19 1.68 -10.61
C LEU A 50 -5.37 2.93 -10.30
N GLN A 51 -5.94 3.87 -9.55
CA GLN A 51 -5.22 5.04 -9.06
C GLN A 51 -4.44 4.69 -7.80
N VAL A 52 -3.14 5.01 -7.79
CA VAL A 52 -2.25 4.80 -6.66
C VAL A 52 -2.43 5.91 -5.63
N LEU A 53 -2.57 5.52 -4.36
CA LEU A 53 -2.60 6.43 -3.22
C LEU A 53 -1.50 6.01 -2.23
N HIS A 54 -0.46 6.82 -2.06
CA HIS A 54 0.58 6.55 -1.08
C HIS A 54 0.02 6.76 0.33
N THR A 55 0.07 5.70 1.15
CA THR A 55 -0.58 5.62 2.46
C THR A 55 0.39 5.03 3.49
N PRO A 56 1.50 5.73 3.79
CA PRO A 56 2.48 5.25 4.75
C PRO A 56 1.89 5.17 6.17
N GLY A 57 2.44 4.28 6.99
CA GLY A 57 2.06 4.18 8.39
C GLY A 57 2.20 2.77 8.93
N HIS A 58 1.51 1.81 8.31
CA HIS A 58 1.72 0.39 8.63
C HIS A 58 3.12 -0.04 8.17
N THR A 59 3.47 0.25 6.91
CA THR A 59 4.85 0.28 6.41
C THR A 59 5.17 1.64 5.79
N LEU A 60 6.45 1.93 5.55
CA LEU A 60 6.89 3.19 4.92
C LEU A 60 6.42 3.31 3.45
N ASP A 61 6.27 2.16 2.79
CA ASP A 61 5.98 1.99 1.37
C ASP A 61 4.55 1.50 1.10
N SER A 62 3.69 1.47 2.12
CA SER A 62 2.28 1.09 1.99
C SER A 62 1.56 2.00 0.99
N ILE A 63 0.76 1.37 0.11
CA ILE A 63 -0.12 2.05 -0.84
C ILE A 63 -1.53 1.51 -0.72
N SER A 64 -2.50 2.33 -1.13
CA SER A 64 -3.87 1.95 -1.40
C SER A 64 -4.13 2.13 -2.91
N LEU A 65 -5.06 1.36 -3.46
CA LEU A 65 -5.42 1.42 -4.87
C LEU A 65 -6.90 1.72 -5.01
N TYR A 66 -7.25 2.69 -5.85
CA TYR A 66 -8.63 3.06 -6.10
C TYR A 66 -9.05 2.71 -7.52
N ASP A 67 -10.09 1.89 -7.63
CA ASP A 67 -10.82 1.65 -8.87
C ASP A 67 -11.96 2.67 -8.97
N ARG A 68 -11.85 3.56 -9.96
CA ARG A 68 -12.82 4.65 -10.15
C ARG A 68 -14.13 4.17 -10.73
N GLU A 69 -14.10 3.14 -11.57
CA GLU A 69 -15.29 2.63 -12.27
C GLU A 69 -16.20 1.92 -11.27
N ASP A 70 -15.63 0.99 -10.50
CA ASP A 70 -16.37 0.22 -9.49
C ASP A 70 -16.53 0.96 -8.15
N LYS A 71 -15.88 2.12 -7.99
CA LYS A 71 -15.79 2.87 -6.73
C LYS A 71 -15.27 2.01 -5.58
N ARG A 72 -14.21 1.25 -5.83
CA ARG A 72 -13.60 0.32 -4.86
C ARG A 72 -12.25 0.81 -4.40
N LEU A 73 -12.03 0.81 -3.10
CA LEU A 73 -10.77 1.17 -2.48
C LEU A 73 -10.13 -0.07 -1.85
N PHE A 74 -8.97 -0.48 -2.37
CA PHE A 74 -8.14 -1.54 -1.81
C PHE A 74 -7.11 -0.91 -0.88
N VAL A 75 -7.23 -1.14 0.42
CA VAL A 75 -6.42 -0.44 1.45
C VAL A 75 -5.31 -1.28 2.07
N GLY A 76 -5.19 -2.56 1.70
CA GLY A 76 -4.25 -3.49 2.32
C GLY A 76 -4.43 -3.54 3.85
N ASP A 77 -3.33 -3.41 4.58
CA ASP A 77 -3.29 -3.52 6.06
C ASP A 77 -3.59 -2.18 6.77
N MET A 78 -4.17 -1.21 6.07
CA MET A 78 -4.51 0.10 6.63
C MET A 78 -5.83 0.12 7.42
N LEU A 79 -6.77 -0.79 7.15
CA LEU A 79 -8.02 -0.87 7.89
C LEU A 79 -8.59 -2.29 7.90
N TYR A 80 -9.03 -2.76 9.07
CA TYR A 80 -9.78 -4.00 9.21
C TYR A 80 -11.03 -3.79 10.05
N PRO A 81 -12.10 -4.56 9.79
CA PRO A 81 -13.23 -4.58 10.69
C PRO A 81 -12.88 -5.38 11.97
N TRP A 82 -13.33 -4.88 13.12
CA TRP A 82 -13.30 -5.55 14.43
C TRP A 82 -11.92 -5.89 15.03
N THR A 83 -10.81 -5.52 14.40
CA THR A 83 -9.46 -5.76 14.94
C THR A 83 -8.59 -4.51 14.89
N ALA A 84 -7.69 -4.38 15.87
CA ALA A 84 -6.70 -3.32 15.90
C ALA A 84 -5.56 -3.63 14.92
N ILE A 85 -5.04 -2.58 14.28
CA ILE A 85 -3.85 -2.69 13.44
C ILE A 85 -2.61 -2.62 14.32
N SER A 86 -1.70 -3.58 14.12
CA SER A 86 -0.40 -3.56 14.76
C SER A 86 0.54 -2.59 14.02
N LEU A 87 1.14 -1.68 14.79
CA LEU A 87 2.15 -0.72 14.31
C LEU A 87 3.48 -0.91 15.07
N SER A 88 3.73 -2.11 15.58
CA SER A 88 4.95 -2.44 16.34
C SER A 88 6.12 -2.89 15.46
N ALA A 89 5.92 -2.97 14.13
CA ALA A 89 6.91 -3.47 13.21
C ALA A 89 7.93 -2.38 12.82
N VAL A 90 9.12 -2.80 12.36
CA VAL A 90 10.19 -1.88 11.99
C VAL A 90 9.76 -1.04 10.78
N GLY A 91 9.78 0.29 10.92
CA GLY A 91 9.34 1.20 9.87
C GLY A 91 7.86 1.57 9.93
N SER A 92 7.08 1.00 10.87
CA SER A 92 5.74 1.52 11.17
C SER A 92 5.83 2.91 11.83
N SER A 93 4.82 3.74 11.63
CA SER A 93 4.73 5.11 12.16
C SER A 93 3.28 5.50 12.44
N LEU A 94 2.94 5.67 13.71
CA LEU A 94 1.59 6.09 14.13
C LEU A 94 1.18 7.46 13.57
N PRO A 95 2.02 8.52 13.58
CA PRO A 95 1.65 9.80 12.98
C PRO A 95 1.36 9.69 11.47
N ALA A 96 2.19 8.94 10.74
CA ALA A 96 1.97 8.72 9.31
C ALA A 96 0.69 7.91 9.04
N TYR A 97 0.46 6.86 9.83
CA TYR A 97 -0.74 6.04 9.76
C TYR A 97 -2.02 6.86 9.96
N VAL A 98 -2.07 7.71 10.99
CA VAL A 98 -3.22 8.60 11.24
C VAL A 98 -3.40 9.61 10.10
N ALA A 99 -2.31 10.18 9.56
CA ALA A 99 -2.39 11.09 8.42
C ALA A 99 -2.93 10.39 7.16
N SER A 100 -2.48 9.17 6.89
CA SER A 100 -2.95 8.36 5.77
C SER A 100 -4.42 7.94 5.91
N LEU A 101 -4.87 7.59 7.13
CA LEU A 101 -6.29 7.32 7.39
C LEU A 101 -7.17 8.53 7.11
N ARG A 102 -6.78 9.72 7.58
CA ARG A 102 -7.51 10.97 7.30
C ARG A 102 -7.55 11.26 5.81
N ARG A 103 -6.41 11.09 5.13
CA ARG A 103 -6.33 11.26 3.68
C ARG A 103 -7.32 10.34 2.94
N LEU A 104 -7.39 9.07 3.33
CA LEU A 104 -8.34 8.13 2.73
C LEU A 104 -9.79 8.51 3.04
N GLN A 105 -10.07 8.94 4.28
CA GLN A 105 -11.39 9.44 4.66
C GLN A 105 -11.81 10.65 3.81
N ASP A 106 -10.92 11.64 3.63
CA ASP A 106 -11.17 12.82 2.80
C ASP A 106 -11.33 12.46 1.32
N PHE A 107 -10.64 11.43 0.85
CA PHE A 107 -10.69 10.98 -0.54
C PHE A 107 -12.04 10.31 -0.90
N ILE A 108 -12.67 9.63 0.06
CA ILE A 108 -13.94 8.91 -0.15
C ILE A 108 -15.18 9.71 0.27
N ALA A 109 -14.99 10.87 0.92
CA ALA A 109 -16.07 11.77 1.32
C ALA A 109 -16.69 12.49 0.11
#